data_AF-A0A1F6BKU4-F1
#
_entry.id   AF-A0A1F6BKU4-F1
#
_cell.length_a   1.000
_cell.length_b   1.000
_cell.length_c   1.000
_cell.angle_alpha   90.00
_cell.angle_beta   90.00
_cell.angle_gamma   90.00
#
_symmetry.space_group_name_H-M   'P 1'
#
loop_
_entity.id
_entity.type
_entity.pdbx_description
1 polymer ?
#
loop_
_entity_poly.entity_id
_entity_poly.type
_entity_poly.pdbx_seq_one_letter_code
_entity_poly.pdbx_strand_id
1 'polypeptide(L)'
;MSHPLISKALTWFFEELNNRKVQYAVLRKEERIPDAAGNDIDILFGKDKYSQVREMIRECADKFGFKVYERRDVEGLYSILYTFVEGKLVFFRLDCAHKMKNPDALLRARTQNEKGIYYLPPGLHKKKSKSRFKNLLTYPARFLFPPGKFIVIVGPDGVGKSTTAELMAQLLEAFHIPVAHMHLGFRPRILPTRKGFASFGKEKPAPGEKSKTPGLVRFLYHALDYLLGYFLKIRPLLIRGRLVIGERYFYNYLVDPRQKKELKFPPWLPQLVYALFIPKPDMVILLSNDPETIYKRRQEHSIEEISRQIGKYRAIGQKAESFLEVKTDKPAEEVAVSIVKKLTDDR
;
A
#
# COMPACT_ATOMS: atom_id res chain seq x y z
N MET A 1 18.40 11.26 5.34
CA MET A 1 19.27 11.62 4.21
C MET A 1 18.78 10.83 3.01
N SER A 2 18.73 11.42 1.81
CA SER A 2 18.34 10.66 0.61
C SER A 2 19.42 9.63 0.29
N HIS A 3 19.01 8.51 -0.31
CA HIS A 3 19.94 7.48 -0.75
C HIS A 3 20.92 8.09 -1.80
N PRO A 4 22.24 7.81 -1.76
CA PRO A 4 23.22 8.43 -2.66
C PRO A 4 22.91 8.24 -4.16
N LEU A 5 22.24 7.13 -4.49
CA LEU A 5 21.78 6.85 -5.85
C LEU A 5 20.79 7.91 -6.36
N ILE A 6 19.90 8.41 -5.49
CA ILE A 6 18.93 9.46 -5.86
C ILE A 6 19.69 10.75 -6.20
N SER A 7 20.66 11.13 -5.36
CA SER A 7 21.43 12.35 -5.57
C SER A 7 22.20 12.30 -6.89
N LYS A 8 22.84 11.16 -7.20
CA LYS A 8 23.52 10.94 -8.48
C LYS A 8 22.56 11.01 -9.68
N ALA A 9 21.39 10.37 -9.58
CA ALA A 9 20.39 10.37 -10.63
C ALA A 9 19.85 11.77 -10.93
N LEU A 10 19.54 12.54 -9.88
CA LEU A 10 19.05 13.92 -10.02
C LEU A 10 20.11 14.86 -10.57
N THR A 11 21.35 14.78 -10.10
CA THR A 11 22.45 15.58 -10.65
C THR A 11 22.59 15.32 -12.14
N TRP A 12 22.65 14.06 -12.56
CA TRP A 12 22.71 13.71 -13.98
C TRP A 12 21.50 14.23 -14.77
N PHE A 13 20.29 14.09 -14.23
CA PHE A 13 19.08 14.55 -14.89
C PHE A 13 19.10 16.08 -15.13
N PHE A 14 19.52 16.87 -14.14
CA PHE A 14 19.64 18.32 -14.29
C PHE A 14 20.77 18.72 -15.23
N GLU A 15 21.92 18.04 -15.18
CA GLU A 15 23.01 18.24 -16.15
C GLU A 15 22.54 17.97 -17.57
N GLU A 16 21.79 16.89 -17.79
CA GLU A 16 21.27 16.55 -19.11
C GLU A 16 20.24 17.59 -19.60
N LEU A 17 19.39 18.12 -18.72
CA LEU A 17 18.49 19.23 -19.04
C LEU A 17 19.26 20.48 -19.49
N ASN A 18 20.37 20.78 -18.79
CA ASN A 18 21.22 21.92 -19.12
C ASN A 18 21.95 21.70 -20.46
N ASN A 19 22.52 20.50 -20.69
CA ASN A 19 23.23 20.14 -21.91
C ASN A 19 22.32 20.19 -23.14
N ARG A 20 21.08 19.68 -23.02
CA ARG A 20 20.06 19.73 -24.08
C ARG A 20 19.37 21.09 -24.21
N LYS A 21 19.79 22.09 -23.41
CA LYS A 21 19.23 23.45 -23.38
C LYS A 21 17.71 23.47 -23.19
N VAL A 22 17.18 22.53 -22.40
CA VAL A 22 15.76 22.47 -22.07
C VAL A 22 15.46 23.61 -21.10
N GLN A 23 14.41 24.39 -21.38
CA GLN A 23 13.97 25.43 -20.44
C GLN A 23 13.10 24.80 -19.35
N TYR A 24 13.59 24.85 -18.11
CA TYR A 24 12.90 24.34 -16.93
C TYR A 24 13.15 25.24 -15.71
N ALA A 25 12.31 25.10 -14.67
CA ALA A 25 12.54 25.70 -13.37
C ALA A 25 12.01 24.80 -12.24
N VAL A 26 12.79 24.61 -11.18
CA VAL A 26 12.39 23.82 -10.00
C VAL A 26 11.53 24.68 -9.08
N LEU A 27 10.35 24.18 -8.74
CA LEU A 27 9.36 24.85 -7.91
C LEU A 27 9.57 24.42 -6.46
N ARG A 28 9.89 25.40 -5.60
CA ARG A 28 10.35 25.21 -4.22
C ARG A 28 9.41 24.34 -3.35
N LYS A 29 9.73 23.05 -3.22
CA LYS A 29 9.47 22.28 -2.01
C LYS A 29 10.74 21.89 -1.24
N GLU A 30 11.90 21.78 -1.89
CA GLU A 30 13.10 21.25 -1.24
C GLU A 30 14.35 22.10 -1.50
N GLU A 31 14.74 22.91 -0.50
CA GLU A 31 15.99 23.68 -0.49
C GLU A 31 17.26 22.80 -0.45
N ARG A 32 17.11 21.47 -0.38
CA ARG A 32 18.19 20.50 -0.16
C ARG A 32 18.41 19.53 -1.32
N ILE A 33 17.84 19.77 -2.50
CA ILE A 33 18.14 18.98 -3.71
C ILE A 33 19.60 19.23 -4.13
N PRO A 34 20.41 18.20 -4.46
CA PRO A 34 20.04 16.78 -4.63
C PRO A 34 20.21 15.89 -3.37
N ASP A 35 20.58 16.45 -2.23
CA ASP A 35 21.03 15.74 -1.01
C ASP A 35 19.89 15.29 -0.06
N ALA A 36 18.64 15.68 -0.33
CA ALA A 36 17.47 15.30 0.47
C ALA A 36 16.20 15.01 -0.35
N ALA A 37 16.32 14.30 -1.48
CA ALA A 37 15.25 14.01 -2.42
C ALA A 37 14.25 12.92 -1.96
N GLY A 38 13.54 13.18 -0.86
CA GLY A 38 12.43 12.35 -0.39
C GLY A 38 11.05 12.86 -0.83
N ASN A 39 10.93 14.13 -1.23
CA ASN A 39 9.66 14.74 -1.62
C ASN A 39 9.50 14.89 -3.14
N ASP A 40 8.30 15.31 -3.53
CA ASP A 40 7.97 15.71 -4.89
C ASP A 40 8.91 16.81 -5.37
N ILE A 41 9.61 16.55 -6.48
CA ILE A 41 10.35 17.58 -7.18
C ILE A 41 9.41 18.15 -8.23
N ASP A 42 8.77 19.25 -7.86
CA ASP A 42 7.89 20.00 -8.74
C ASP A 42 8.78 20.76 -9.77
N ILE A 43 8.73 20.37 -11.04
CA ILE A 43 9.52 21.01 -12.12
C ILE A 43 8.57 21.59 -13.16
N LEU A 44 8.72 22.88 -13.43
CA LEU A 44 8.08 23.56 -14.54
C LEU A 44 8.90 23.34 -15.81
N PHE A 45 8.23 22.93 -16.89
CA PHE A 45 8.81 22.85 -18.23
C PHE A 45 8.03 23.70 -19.23
N GLY A 46 8.66 24.03 -20.36
CA GLY A 46 7.94 24.60 -21.51
C GLY A 46 6.95 23.60 -22.12
N LYS A 47 5.81 24.09 -22.62
CA LYS A 47 4.71 23.30 -23.23
C LYS A 47 5.17 22.22 -24.20
N ASP A 48 6.16 22.54 -25.02
CA ASP A 48 6.55 21.70 -26.15
C ASP A 48 7.64 20.68 -25.80
N LYS A 49 8.04 20.61 -24.52
CA LYS A 49 9.19 19.82 -24.06
C LYS A 49 8.82 18.51 -23.37
N TYR A 50 7.53 18.19 -23.22
CA TYR A 50 7.09 16.98 -22.52
C TYR A 50 7.65 15.68 -23.09
N SER A 51 7.62 15.49 -24.40
CA SER A 51 8.16 14.26 -25.02
C SER A 51 9.65 14.12 -24.76
N GLN A 52 10.40 15.23 -24.87
CA GLN A 52 11.83 15.27 -24.62
C GLN A 52 12.15 15.00 -23.13
N VAL A 53 11.42 15.62 -22.21
CA VAL A 53 11.59 15.42 -20.76
C VAL A 53 11.25 13.98 -20.38
N ARG A 54 10.19 13.40 -20.94
CA ARG A 54 9.80 12.01 -20.71
C ARG A 54 10.88 11.04 -21.17
N GLU A 55 11.47 11.27 -22.34
CA GLU A 55 12.60 10.49 -22.84
C GLU A 55 13.79 10.57 -21.88
N MET A 56 14.14 11.77 -21.42
CA MET A 56 15.23 11.98 -20.46
C MET A 56 14.98 11.32 -19.10
N ILE A 57 13.72 11.28 -18.64
CA ILE A 57 13.35 10.54 -17.43
C ILE A 57 13.62 9.04 -17.60
N ARG A 58 13.32 8.47 -18.77
CA ARG A 58 13.58 7.06 -19.07
C ARG A 58 15.07 6.78 -19.19
N GLU A 59 15.81 7.64 -19.87
CA GLU A 59 17.27 7.54 -19.94
C GLU A 59 17.92 7.60 -18.53
N CYS A 60 17.43 8.50 -17.65
CA CYS A 60 17.86 8.56 -16.25
C CYS A 60 17.59 7.23 -15.56
N ALA A 61 16.39 6.68 -15.76
CA ALA A 61 15.98 5.44 -15.13
C ALA A 61 16.85 4.26 -15.58
N ASP A 62 17.06 4.12 -16.89
CA ASP A 62 17.90 3.06 -17.46
C ASP A 62 19.36 3.18 -16.99
N LYS A 63 19.90 4.41 -16.95
CA LYS A 63 21.29 4.68 -16.54
C LYS A 63 21.57 4.32 -15.08
N PHE A 64 20.59 4.57 -14.19
CA PHE A 64 20.77 4.37 -12.74
C PHE A 64 20.01 3.15 -12.20
N GLY A 65 19.41 2.33 -13.07
CA GLY A 65 18.70 1.11 -12.67
C GLY A 65 17.38 1.36 -11.93
N PHE A 66 16.70 2.46 -12.24
CA PHE A 66 15.34 2.72 -11.76
C PHE A 66 14.30 2.17 -12.75
N LYS A 67 13.15 1.76 -12.20
CA LYS A 67 11.92 1.55 -12.97
C LYS A 67 11.11 2.84 -12.92
N VAL A 68 10.39 3.13 -14.00
CA VAL A 68 9.51 4.31 -14.07
C VAL A 68 8.05 3.89 -13.98
N TYR A 69 7.31 4.56 -13.10
CA TYR A 69 5.85 4.58 -13.12
C TYR A 69 5.41 5.99 -13.51
N GLU A 70 4.69 6.12 -14.63
CA GLU A 70 4.21 7.40 -15.16
C GLU A 70 2.69 7.43 -15.05
N ARG A 71 2.14 8.50 -14.49
CA ARG A 71 0.72 8.81 -14.57
C ARG A 71 0.56 10.15 -15.28
N ARG A 72 -0.25 10.15 -16.34
CA ARG A 72 -0.61 11.37 -17.04
C ARG A 72 -1.92 11.88 -16.48
N ASP A 73 -1.94 13.12 -16.02
CA ASP A 73 -3.17 13.81 -15.68
C ASP A 73 -3.36 15.02 -16.60
N VAL A 74 -4.44 15.78 -16.37
CA VAL A 74 -4.74 16.99 -17.15
C VAL A 74 -3.76 18.14 -16.80
N GLU A 75 -2.90 17.97 -15.79
CA GLU A 75 -2.14 19.03 -15.12
C GLU A 75 -0.63 18.93 -15.35
N GLY A 76 -0.13 17.76 -15.76
CA GLY A 76 1.29 17.52 -16.04
C GLY A 76 1.63 16.03 -16.31
N LEU A 77 2.93 15.75 -16.25
CA LEU A 77 3.47 14.40 -16.25
C LEU A 77 4.00 14.10 -14.85
N TYR A 78 3.34 13.19 -14.15
CA TYR A 78 3.81 12.73 -12.85
C TYR A 78 4.57 11.42 -13.01
N SER A 79 5.86 11.45 -12.68
CA SER A 79 6.78 10.32 -12.85
C SER A 79 7.40 9.93 -11.52
N ILE A 80 7.34 8.64 -11.20
CA ILE A 80 7.99 8.05 -10.03
C ILE A 80 9.08 7.13 -10.53
N LEU A 81 10.31 7.39 -10.12
CA LEU A 81 11.45 6.55 -10.38
C LEU A 81 11.74 5.77 -9.11
N TYR A 82 11.68 4.44 -9.18
CA TYR A 82 11.85 3.57 -8.03
C TYR A 82 12.72 2.35 -8.33
N THR A 83 13.45 1.89 -7.33
CA THR A 83 14.26 0.67 -7.40
C THR A 83 14.34 0.04 -6.01
N PHE A 84 14.91 -1.16 -5.93
CA PHE A 84 15.14 -1.84 -4.66
C PHE A 84 16.64 -2.04 -4.47
N VAL A 85 17.17 -1.49 -3.37
CA VAL A 85 18.58 -1.66 -2.97
C VAL A 85 18.56 -2.41 -1.63
N GLU A 86 19.15 -3.61 -1.60
CA GLU A 86 19.17 -4.47 -0.40
C GLU A 86 17.77 -4.69 0.21
N GLY A 87 16.76 -4.88 -0.65
CA GLY A 87 15.36 -5.10 -0.23
C GLY A 87 14.62 -3.84 0.26
N LYS A 88 15.25 -2.66 0.23
CA LYS A 88 14.62 -1.39 0.59
C LYS A 88 14.21 -0.60 -0.64
N LEU A 89 12.98 -0.09 -0.62
CA LEU A 89 12.47 0.78 -1.66
C LEU A 89 13.24 2.12 -1.67
N VAL A 90 13.90 2.41 -2.78
CA VAL A 90 14.56 3.69 -3.04
C VAL A 90 13.82 4.35 -4.20
N PHE A 91 13.27 5.54 -3.97
CA PHE A 91 12.49 6.24 -4.99
C PHE A 91 12.61 7.75 -4.89
N PHE A 92 12.31 8.43 -5.99
CA PHE A 92 12.10 9.86 -6.05
C PHE A 92 11.03 10.20 -7.08
N ARG A 93 10.48 11.41 -6.99
CA ARG A 93 9.31 11.85 -7.76
C ARG A 93 9.64 13.09 -8.56
N LEU A 94 9.23 13.10 -9.81
CA LEU A 94 9.32 14.24 -10.72
C LEU A 94 7.89 14.62 -11.12
N ASP A 95 7.41 15.73 -10.57
CA ASP A 95 6.11 16.30 -10.93
C ASP A 95 6.31 17.41 -11.96
N CYS A 96 6.07 17.07 -13.23
CA CYS A 96 6.30 17.97 -14.35
C CYS A 96 5.05 18.85 -14.59
N ALA A 97 4.87 19.87 -13.76
CA ALA A 97 3.68 20.70 -13.73
C ALA A 97 3.59 21.68 -14.91
N HIS A 98 2.36 21.89 -15.41
CA HIS A 98 2.10 22.79 -16.55
C HIS A 98 1.31 24.07 -16.21
N LYS A 99 0.44 24.02 -15.18
CA LYS A 99 -0.63 25.02 -14.97
C LYS A 99 -0.25 26.25 -14.14
N MET A 100 1.02 26.65 -14.08
CA MET A 100 1.33 27.95 -13.46
C MET A 100 0.86 29.10 -14.36
N LYS A 101 0.34 30.18 -13.75
CA LYS A 101 -0.01 31.40 -14.49
C LYS A 101 1.27 31.99 -15.09
N ASN A 102 1.31 32.11 -16.42
CA ASN A 102 2.42 32.68 -17.18
C ASN A 102 3.77 31.92 -17.04
N PRO A 103 3.82 30.63 -17.44
CA PRO A 103 4.99 29.78 -17.26
C PRO A 103 6.20 30.31 -18.05
N ASP A 104 5.98 30.87 -19.23
CA ASP A 104 7.05 31.40 -20.08
C ASP A 104 7.79 32.59 -19.45
N ALA A 105 7.06 33.47 -18.75
CA ALA A 105 7.68 34.58 -18.02
C ALA A 105 8.55 34.09 -16.85
N LEU A 106 8.08 33.08 -16.11
CA LEU A 106 8.84 32.47 -15.01
C LEU A 106 10.09 31.74 -15.52
N LEU A 107 9.97 31.02 -16.64
CA LEU A 107 11.09 30.35 -17.28
C LEU A 107 12.12 31.35 -17.82
N ARG A 108 11.70 32.49 -18.40
CA ARG A 108 12.63 33.52 -18.90
C ARG A 108 13.41 34.21 -17.79
N ALA A 109 12.77 34.44 -16.65
CA ALA A 109 13.36 35.17 -15.54
C ALA A 109 14.00 34.25 -14.48
N ARG A 110 14.17 32.96 -14.80
CA ARG A 110 14.79 31.98 -13.91
C ARG A 110 16.27 32.29 -13.65
N THR A 111 16.76 32.02 -12.45
CA THR A 111 18.16 32.14 -12.07
C THR A 111 18.72 30.79 -11.67
N GLN A 112 20.02 30.57 -11.90
CA GLN A 112 20.67 29.33 -11.48
C GLN A 112 20.80 29.30 -9.94
N ASN A 113 20.68 28.13 -9.33
CA ASN A 113 20.89 27.96 -7.90
C ASN A 113 22.37 28.12 -7.52
N GLU A 114 22.66 28.30 -6.23
CA GLU A 114 24.02 28.56 -5.71
C GLU A 114 25.03 27.46 -6.08
N LYS A 115 24.57 26.20 -6.20
CA LYS A 115 25.43 25.06 -6.57
C LYS A 115 25.63 24.91 -8.09
N GLY A 116 24.96 25.70 -8.93
CA GLY A 116 25.08 25.60 -10.39
C GLY A 116 24.35 24.41 -11.04
N ILE A 117 23.52 23.68 -10.31
CA ILE A 117 22.92 22.42 -10.76
C ILE A 117 21.59 22.66 -11.51
N TYR A 118 20.73 23.55 -11.00
CA TYR A 118 19.38 23.75 -11.53
C TYR A 118 18.92 25.21 -11.50
N TYR A 119 17.82 25.51 -12.21
CA TYR A 119 17.24 26.85 -12.27
C TYR A 119 16.01 27.01 -11.36
N LEU A 120 15.86 28.20 -10.78
CA LEU A 120 14.78 28.62 -9.89
C LEU A 120 14.02 29.80 -10.51
N PRO A 121 12.69 29.87 -10.39
CA PRO A 121 11.95 31.04 -10.86
C PRO A 121 12.11 32.22 -9.87
N PRO A 122 11.98 33.48 -10.33
CA PRO A 122 12.20 34.66 -9.50
C PRO A 122 11.06 34.88 -8.50
N GLY A 123 11.38 35.36 -7.29
CA GLY A 123 10.39 35.86 -6.33
C GLY A 123 9.47 34.82 -5.67
N LEU A 124 9.92 33.58 -5.49
CA LEU A 124 9.12 32.54 -4.81
C LEU A 124 8.91 32.84 -3.31
N HIS A 125 7.82 33.54 -2.99
CA HIS A 125 7.26 33.61 -1.65
C HIS A 125 6.59 32.28 -1.24
N LYS A 126 6.83 31.86 0.01
CA LYS A 126 6.14 30.75 0.67
C LYS A 126 4.63 30.97 0.64
N LYS A 127 3.90 30.30 -0.26
CA LYS A 127 2.46 30.11 -0.07
C LYS A 127 2.25 28.91 0.84
N LYS A 128 1.81 29.18 2.08
CA LYS A 128 1.21 28.15 2.94
C LYS A 128 -0.01 27.59 2.21
N SER A 129 0.04 26.31 1.86
CA SER A 129 -1.14 25.57 1.42
C SER A 129 -2.16 25.59 2.56
N LYS A 130 -3.25 26.36 2.38
CA LYS A 130 -4.46 26.19 3.18
C LYS A 130 -5.18 24.97 2.61
N SER A 131 -4.85 23.78 3.11
CA SER A 131 -5.75 22.65 2.92
C SER A 131 -7.01 22.92 3.72
N ARG A 132 -8.08 23.22 2.98
CA ARG A 132 -9.41 23.54 3.48
C ARG A 132 -9.97 22.31 4.19
N PHE A 133 -10.35 22.46 5.46
CA PHE A 133 -11.39 21.64 6.07
C PHE A 133 -12.64 21.75 5.18
N LYS A 134 -12.84 20.77 4.30
CA LYS A 134 -14.07 20.61 3.54
C LYS A 134 -14.77 19.34 3.99
N ASN A 135 -16.00 19.58 4.45
CA ASN A 135 -17.16 18.69 4.45
C ASN A 135 -17.35 17.82 5.71
N LEU A 136 -17.79 18.46 6.79
CA LEU A 136 -18.48 17.78 7.90
C LEU A 136 -19.86 17.24 7.44
N LEU A 137 -20.48 17.89 6.46
CA LEU A 137 -21.81 17.56 5.92
C LEU A 137 -21.86 16.28 5.05
N THR A 138 -20.72 15.74 4.61
CA THR A 138 -20.68 14.48 3.83
C THR A 138 -20.42 13.24 4.67
N TYR A 139 -20.17 13.37 5.98
CA TYR A 139 -19.86 12.24 6.87
C TYR A 139 -20.95 11.17 6.95
N PRO A 140 -22.26 11.51 7.02
CA PRO A 140 -23.32 10.49 7.06
C PRO A 140 -23.36 9.64 5.78
N ALA A 141 -23.29 10.29 4.61
CA ALA A 141 -23.25 9.61 3.32
C ALA A 141 -21.96 8.76 3.18
N ARG A 142 -20.81 9.29 3.61
CA ARG A 142 -19.54 8.56 3.62
C ARG A 142 -19.50 7.40 4.62
N PHE A 143 -20.29 7.48 5.70
CA PHE A 143 -20.43 6.37 6.63
C PHE A 143 -21.18 5.20 6.00
N LEU A 144 -22.16 5.44 5.13
CA LEU A 144 -22.87 4.39 4.38
C LEU A 144 -22.06 3.92 3.16
N PHE A 145 -21.49 4.86 2.41
CA PHE A 145 -20.72 4.62 1.19
C PHE A 145 -19.33 5.30 1.29
N PRO A 146 -18.36 4.67 1.95
CA PRO A 146 -17.05 5.27 2.11
C PRO A 146 -16.31 5.32 0.76
N PRO A 147 -15.59 6.42 0.49
CA PRO A 147 -14.80 6.54 -0.74
C PRO A 147 -13.52 5.68 -0.72
N GLY A 148 -13.05 5.29 0.47
CA GLY A 148 -11.91 4.40 0.63
C GLY A 148 -12.26 2.96 0.28
N LYS A 149 -11.24 2.15 0.00
CA LYS A 149 -11.38 0.75 -0.38
C LYS A 149 -10.68 -0.16 0.63
N PHE A 150 -11.27 -1.31 0.91
CA PHE A 150 -10.70 -2.34 1.78
C PHE A 150 -10.26 -3.55 0.96
N ILE A 151 -8.96 -3.80 0.96
CA ILE A 151 -8.34 -4.92 0.24
C ILE A 151 -7.79 -5.91 1.27
N VAL A 152 -8.05 -7.20 1.04
CA VAL A 152 -7.53 -8.27 1.90
C VAL A 152 -6.59 -9.18 1.12
N ILE A 153 -5.40 -9.42 1.68
CA ILE A 153 -4.43 -10.37 1.15
C ILE A 153 -4.58 -11.70 1.89
N VAL A 154 -4.78 -12.77 1.12
CA VAL A 154 -4.97 -14.15 1.59
C VAL A 154 -3.97 -15.11 0.94
N GLY A 155 -3.80 -16.27 1.56
CA GLY A 155 -2.89 -17.32 1.08
C GLY A 155 -2.40 -18.20 2.22
N PRO A 156 -1.82 -19.37 1.93
CA PRO A 156 -1.23 -20.25 2.93
C PRO A 156 -0.02 -19.60 3.62
N ASP A 157 0.39 -20.13 4.75
CA ASP A 157 1.54 -19.60 5.48
C ASP A 157 2.87 -19.91 4.76
N GLY A 158 3.81 -18.97 4.81
CA GLY A 158 5.06 -19.04 4.04
C GLY A 158 5.00 -18.49 2.60
N VAL A 159 3.83 -18.09 2.08
CA VAL A 159 3.70 -17.53 0.71
C VAL A 159 4.17 -16.07 0.58
N GLY A 160 4.59 -15.41 1.66
CA GLY A 160 5.09 -14.02 1.61
C GLY A 160 4.03 -12.93 1.72
N LYS A 161 2.86 -13.23 2.32
CA LYS A 161 1.76 -12.25 2.53
C LYS A 161 2.23 -10.97 3.20
N SER A 162 2.96 -11.09 4.31
CA SER A 162 3.32 -9.92 5.11
C SER A 162 4.34 -9.03 4.42
N THR A 163 5.36 -9.64 3.84
CA THR A 163 6.36 -8.93 3.02
C THR A 163 5.69 -8.22 1.84
N THR A 164 4.79 -8.91 1.12
CA THR A 164 4.10 -8.31 -0.03
C THR A 164 3.19 -7.15 0.40
N ALA A 165 2.44 -7.30 1.50
CA ALA A 165 1.53 -6.27 2.01
C ALA A 165 2.29 -5.01 2.46
N GLU A 166 3.42 -5.18 3.14
CA GLU A 166 4.29 -4.09 3.56
C GLU A 166 4.88 -3.35 2.35
N LEU A 167 5.43 -4.08 1.38
CA LEU A 167 5.98 -3.50 0.16
C LEU A 167 4.91 -2.78 -0.67
N MET A 168 3.70 -3.35 -0.77
CA MET A 168 2.56 -2.68 -1.40
C MET A 168 2.24 -1.37 -0.69
N ALA A 169 2.18 -1.36 0.64
CA ALA A 169 1.91 -0.14 1.40
C ALA A 169 2.99 0.93 1.13
N GLN A 170 4.27 0.57 1.19
CA GLN A 170 5.38 1.49 0.88
C GLN A 170 5.29 2.06 -0.54
N LEU A 171 4.99 1.22 -1.54
CA LEU A 171 4.79 1.66 -2.93
C LEU A 171 3.58 2.60 -3.07
N LEU A 172 2.46 2.28 -2.43
CA LEU A 172 1.25 3.11 -2.49
C LEU A 172 1.45 4.45 -1.79
N GLU A 173 2.18 4.49 -0.67
CA GLU A 173 2.59 5.74 -0.01
C GLU A 173 3.52 6.56 -0.90
N ALA A 174 4.50 5.92 -1.55
CA ALA A 174 5.35 6.57 -2.55
C ALA A 174 4.51 7.19 -3.68
N PHE A 175 3.36 6.58 -4.00
CA PHE A 175 2.44 7.03 -5.05
C PHE A 175 1.41 8.05 -4.54
N HIS A 176 1.57 8.58 -3.32
CA HIS A 176 0.62 9.49 -2.64
C HIS A 176 -0.79 8.93 -2.47
N ILE A 177 -0.94 7.61 -2.53
CA ILE A 177 -2.20 6.95 -2.23
C ILE A 177 -2.25 6.75 -0.71
N PRO A 178 -3.18 7.41 0.01
CA PRO A 178 -3.23 7.31 1.45
C PRO A 178 -3.64 5.90 1.84
N VAL A 179 -2.68 5.09 2.28
CA VAL A 179 -2.88 3.69 2.65
C VAL A 179 -2.82 3.51 4.16
N ALA A 180 -3.41 2.42 4.65
CA ALA A 180 -3.23 1.94 6.00
C ALA A 180 -3.04 0.43 5.95
N HIS A 181 -1.87 -0.03 6.37
CA HIS A 181 -1.55 -1.44 6.45
C HIS A 181 -1.91 -2.00 7.83
N MET A 182 -2.65 -3.12 7.88
CA MET A 182 -3.08 -3.75 9.12
C MET A 182 -2.86 -5.27 9.09
N HIS A 183 -2.10 -5.76 10.07
CA HIS A 183 -2.05 -7.19 10.38
C HIS A 183 -3.32 -7.58 11.16
N LEU A 184 -4.36 -8.04 10.47
CA LEU A 184 -5.64 -8.40 11.09
C LEU A 184 -5.61 -9.79 11.76
N GLY A 185 -4.59 -10.61 11.43
CA GLY A 185 -4.24 -11.83 12.17
C GLY A 185 -5.43 -12.73 12.46
N PHE A 186 -5.50 -13.25 13.69
CA PHE A 186 -6.65 -14.04 14.18
C PHE A 186 -7.75 -13.18 14.82
N ARG A 187 -7.49 -11.89 15.06
CA ARG A 187 -8.45 -10.94 15.59
C ARG A 187 -7.87 -9.51 15.62
N PRO A 188 -8.72 -8.47 15.52
CA PRO A 188 -8.32 -7.07 15.62
C PRO A 188 -8.03 -6.60 17.05
N ARG A 189 -8.20 -7.46 18.09
CA ARG A 189 -7.81 -7.22 19.49
C ARG A 189 -8.43 -5.96 20.08
N ILE A 190 -9.69 -5.69 19.79
CA ILE A 190 -10.42 -4.57 20.41
C ILE A 190 -10.90 -4.98 21.79
N LEU A 191 -11.44 -6.19 21.89
CA LEU A 191 -11.87 -6.76 23.15
C LEU A 191 -10.68 -7.39 23.88
N PRO A 192 -10.57 -7.20 25.21
CA PRO A 192 -9.48 -7.73 26.01
C PRO A 192 -9.41 -9.26 25.93
N THR A 193 -8.22 -9.81 26.10
CA THR A 193 -8.08 -11.26 26.26
C THR A 193 -8.47 -11.67 27.67
N ARG A 194 -8.73 -12.97 27.88
CA ARG A 194 -8.65 -13.55 29.23
C ARG A 194 -7.31 -13.24 29.93
N LYS A 195 -6.20 -13.05 29.20
CA LYS A 195 -4.94 -12.55 29.78
C LYS A 195 -5.01 -11.09 30.25
N GLY A 196 -5.83 -10.25 29.62
CA GLY A 196 -6.11 -8.88 30.06
C GLY A 196 -7.07 -8.83 31.27
N PHE A 197 -8.06 -9.73 31.33
CA PHE A 197 -8.91 -9.90 32.51
C PHE A 197 -8.20 -10.60 33.68
N ALA A 198 -7.30 -11.55 33.42
CA ALA A 198 -6.49 -12.23 34.42
C ALA A 198 -5.34 -11.36 34.98
N SER A 199 -5.11 -10.19 34.39
CA SER A 199 -4.19 -9.18 34.96
C SER A 199 -4.76 -8.52 36.23
N PHE A 200 -6.03 -8.78 36.57
CA PHE A 200 -6.55 -8.72 37.94
C PHE A 200 -6.43 -10.10 38.61
N GLY A 201 -5.19 -10.51 38.91
CA GLY A 201 -4.91 -11.38 40.05
C GLY A 201 -5.05 -12.90 39.92
N LYS A 202 -4.92 -13.55 38.74
CA LYS A 202 -4.69 -15.03 38.71
C LYS A 202 -3.67 -15.46 37.66
N GLU A 203 -2.76 -16.34 38.11
CA GLU A 203 -1.63 -16.91 37.38
C GLU A 203 -2.01 -17.55 36.03
N LYS A 204 -1.03 -17.60 35.11
CA LYS A 204 -1.16 -18.24 33.81
C LYS A 204 -1.55 -19.72 33.98
N PRO A 205 -2.62 -20.22 33.34
CA PRO A 205 -2.86 -21.65 33.31
C PRO A 205 -1.77 -22.37 32.51
N ALA A 206 -1.34 -23.53 32.99
CA ALA A 206 -0.30 -24.36 32.39
C ALA A 206 -0.69 -24.86 30.97
N PRO A 207 0.28 -25.18 30.10
CA PRO A 207 0.00 -25.67 28.75
C PRO A 207 -0.72 -27.02 28.84
N GLY A 208 -2.02 -27.05 28.48
CA GLY A 208 -2.84 -28.26 28.54
C GLY A 208 -4.21 -28.07 29.17
N GLU A 209 -4.47 -26.94 29.85
CA GLU A 209 -5.81 -26.68 30.38
C GLU A 209 -6.82 -26.39 29.25
N LYS A 210 -7.70 -27.37 29.01
CA LYS A 210 -8.89 -27.20 28.16
C LYS A 210 -9.74 -26.10 28.77
N SER A 211 -9.80 -24.96 28.09
CA SER A 211 -10.66 -23.84 28.46
C SER A 211 -12.11 -24.28 28.67
N LYS A 212 -12.63 -24.08 29.88
CA LYS A 212 -14.03 -24.39 30.30
C LYS A 212 -15.13 -23.60 29.55
N THR A 213 -14.78 -22.73 28.60
CA THR A 213 -15.75 -21.97 27.81
C THR A 213 -16.27 -22.82 26.66
N PRO A 214 -17.60 -22.91 26.46
CA PRO A 214 -18.16 -23.53 25.26
C PRO A 214 -17.53 -22.91 24.00
N GLY A 215 -17.14 -23.75 23.04
CA GLY A 215 -16.51 -23.31 21.79
C GLY A 215 -17.35 -22.27 21.03
N LEU A 216 -18.68 -22.38 21.11
CA LEU A 216 -19.62 -21.43 20.54
C LEU A 216 -19.49 -20.01 21.12
N VAL A 217 -19.40 -19.88 22.45
CA VAL A 217 -19.25 -18.57 23.11
C VAL A 217 -17.94 -17.92 22.70
N ARG A 218 -16.86 -18.71 22.62
CA ARG A 218 -15.56 -18.22 22.14
C ARG A 218 -15.64 -17.75 20.68
N PHE A 219 -16.31 -18.52 19.83
CA PHE A 219 -16.51 -18.13 18.44
C PHE A 219 -17.30 -16.83 18.29
N LEU A 220 -18.45 -16.70 18.95
CA LEU A 220 -19.27 -15.49 18.91
C LEU A 220 -18.49 -14.28 19.45
N TYR A 221 -17.69 -14.47 20.51
CA TYR A 221 -16.78 -13.44 21.01
C TYR A 221 -15.77 -12.99 19.96
N HIS A 222 -15.15 -13.94 19.24
CA HIS A 222 -14.24 -13.61 18.15
C HIS A 222 -14.93 -12.91 16.98
N ALA A 223 -16.12 -13.37 16.59
CA ALA A 223 -16.92 -12.72 15.55
C ALA A 223 -17.29 -11.28 15.93
N LEU A 224 -17.66 -11.04 17.19
CA LEU A 224 -17.93 -9.71 17.71
C LEU A 224 -16.67 -8.83 17.73
N ASP A 225 -15.51 -9.38 18.15
CA ASP A 225 -14.24 -8.64 18.10
C ASP A 225 -13.89 -8.25 16.66
N TYR A 226 -14.11 -9.14 15.68
CA TYR A 226 -13.93 -8.82 14.26
C TYR A 226 -14.86 -7.70 13.79
N LEU A 227 -16.14 -7.75 14.18
CA LEU A 227 -17.14 -6.74 13.81
C LEU A 227 -16.79 -5.37 14.39
N LEU A 228 -16.52 -5.30 15.69
CA LEU A 228 -16.06 -4.08 16.36
C LEU A 228 -14.75 -3.59 15.75
N GLY A 229 -13.83 -4.51 15.47
CA GLY A 229 -12.59 -4.29 14.73
C GLY A 229 -12.79 -3.49 13.46
N TYR A 230 -13.70 -3.98 12.62
CA TYR A 230 -14.02 -3.34 11.36
C TYR A 230 -14.58 -1.93 11.60
N PHE A 231 -15.60 -1.77 12.43
CA PHE A 231 -16.27 -0.47 12.60
C PHE A 231 -15.44 0.58 13.33
N LEU A 232 -14.54 0.17 14.23
CA LEU A 232 -13.72 1.09 15.03
C LEU A 232 -12.35 1.38 14.40
N LYS A 233 -11.77 0.44 13.65
CA LYS A 233 -10.43 0.61 13.05
C LYS A 233 -10.46 0.78 11.54
N ILE A 234 -11.22 -0.04 10.81
CA ILE A 234 -11.20 -0.05 9.34
C ILE A 234 -12.14 1.03 8.79
N ARG A 235 -13.41 1.05 9.22
CA ARG A 235 -14.44 1.95 8.70
C ARG A 235 -14.05 3.44 8.79
N PRO A 236 -13.45 3.96 9.88
CA PRO A 236 -13.04 5.36 9.95
C PRO A 236 -11.91 5.70 8.94
N LEU A 237 -11.07 4.75 8.56
CA LEU A 237 -10.04 4.94 7.55
C LEU A 237 -10.66 4.98 6.15
N LEU A 238 -11.64 4.10 5.88
CA LEU A 238 -12.38 4.10 4.62
C LEU A 238 -13.18 5.40 4.41
N ILE A 239 -13.83 5.92 5.46
CA ILE A 239 -14.57 7.20 5.43
C ILE A 239 -13.64 8.37 5.05
N ARG A 240 -12.38 8.31 5.48
CA ARG A 240 -11.33 9.30 5.13
C ARG A 240 -10.77 9.13 3.72
N GLY A 241 -11.28 8.17 2.93
CA GLY A 241 -10.81 7.91 1.57
C GLY A 241 -9.51 7.12 1.50
N ARG A 242 -9.10 6.46 2.59
CA ARG A 242 -7.86 5.67 2.60
C ARG A 242 -8.09 4.29 1.99
N LEU A 243 -7.04 3.75 1.37
CA LEU A 243 -6.96 2.35 1.02
C LEU A 243 -6.51 1.55 2.25
N VAL A 244 -7.28 0.57 2.69
CA VAL A 244 -6.91 -0.28 3.83
C VAL A 244 -6.45 -1.63 3.29
N ILE A 245 -5.23 -2.05 3.63
CA ILE A 245 -4.69 -3.38 3.29
C ILE A 245 -4.71 -4.23 4.55
N GLY A 246 -5.54 -5.27 4.56
CA GLY A 246 -5.63 -6.23 5.64
C GLY A 246 -4.89 -7.53 5.32
N GLU A 247 -3.92 -7.91 6.15
CA GLU A 247 -3.39 -9.27 6.14
C GLU A 247 -4.24 -10.19 7.00
N ARG A 248 -4.74 -11.28 6.41
CA ARG A 248 -5.56 -12.30 7.09
C ARG A 248 -6.83 -11.70 7.70
N TYR A 249 -7.96 -11.87 7.01
CA TYR A 249 -9.26 -11.48 7.54
C TYR A 249 -9.98 -12.69 8.18
N PHE A 250 -11.32 -12.62 8.32
CA PHE A 250 -12.15 -13.74 8.77
C PHE A 250 -11.92 -15.03 7.95
N TYR A 251 -11.40 -14.92 6.73
CA TYR A 251 -11.05 -16.05 5.86
C TYR A 251 -10.08 -17.04 6.50
N ASN A 252 -9.13 -16.57 7.31
CA ASN A 252 -8.21 -17.49 7.99
C ASN A 252 -8.97 -18.41 8.97
N TYR A 253 -10.04 -17.90 9.59
CA TYR A 253 -10.93 -18.69 10.45
C TYR A 253 -11.67 -19.78 9.67
N LEU A 254 -12.12 -19.48 8.46
CA LEU A 254 -12.85 -20.42 7.60
C LEU A 254 -11.96 -21.51 6.99
N VAL A 255 -10.69 -21.19 6.76
CA VAL A 255 -9.76 -22.02 5.99
C VAL A 255 -8.85 -22.86 6.88
N ASP A 256 -8.37 -22.34 8.02
CA ASP A 256 -7.43 -23.01 8.93
C ASP A 256 -8.13 -24.17 9.71
N PRO A 257 -7.63 -25.41 9.59
CA PRO A 257 -8.23 -26.58 10.23
C PRO A 257 -8.03 -26.60 11.76
N ARG A 258 -7.02 -25.89 12.30
CA ARG A 258 -6.75 -25.84 13.75
C ARG A 258 -7.92 -25.23 14.50
N GLN A 259 -8.60 -24.27 13.90
CA GLN A 259 -9.79 -23.63 14.47
C GLN A 259 -10.92 -24.65 14.61
N LYS A 260 -11.16 -25.46 13.57
CA LYS A 260 -12.24 -26.46 13.56
C LYS A 260 -12.07 -27.53 14.64
N LYS A 261 -10.83 -27.91 14.96
CA LYS A 261 -10.54 -28.93 15.99
C LYS A 261 -10.94 -28.48 17.40
N GLU A 262 -11.00 -27.17 17.67
CA GLU A 262 -11.35 -26.63 18.99
C GLU A 262 -12.86 -26.38 19.18
N LEU A 263 -13.68 -26.54 18.14
CA LEU A 263 -15.05 -26.01 18.09
C LEU A 263 -16.07 -27.13 17.86
N LYS A 264 -16.78 -27.51 18.91
CA LYS A 264 -17.91 -28.46 18.85
C LYS A 264 -19.20 -27.77 18.38
N PHE A 265 -19.25 -27.25 17.16
CA PHE A 265 -20.49 -26.73 16.57
C PHE A 265 -20.58 -26.97 15.06
N PRO A 266 -21.78 -26.87 14.46
CA PRO A 266 -21.98 -27.22 13.06
C PRO A 266 -21.11 -26.38 12.10
N PRO A 267 -20.53 -27.00 11.06
CA PRO A 267 -19.68 -26.30 10.08
C PRO A 267 -20.37 -25.16 9.32
N TRP A 268 -21.71 -25.14 9.26
CA TRP A 268 -22.47 -24.08 8.60
C TRP A 268 -22.45 -22.76 9.38
N LEU A 269 -22.23 -22.80 10.70
CA LEU A 269 -22.38 -21.63 11.56
C LEU A 269 -21.32 -20.53 11.29
N PRO A 270 -20.01 -20.83 11.16
CA PRO A 270 -19.03 -19.84 10.73
C PRO A 270 -19.31 -19.23 9.37
N GLN A 271 -19.81 -20.06 8.44
CA GLN A 271 -20.20 -19.63 7.11
C GLN A 271 -21.39 -18.67 7.17
N LEU A 272 -22.39 -18.95 8.01
CA LEU A 272 -23.54 -18.08 8.22
C LEU A 272 -23.15 -16.73 8.83
N VAL A 273 -22.32 -16.76 9.89
CA VAL A 273 -21.85 -15.53 10.54
C VAL A 273 -21.03 -14.68 9.58
N TYR A 274 -20.16 -15.31 8.78
CA TYR A 274 -19.45 -14.63 7.69
C TYR A 274 -20.42 -13.99 6.71
N ALA A 275 -21.42 -14.74 6.23
CA ALA A 275 -22.33 -14.29 5.20
C ALA A 275 -23.23 -13.13 5.66
N LEU A 276 -23.65 -13.12 6.92
CA LEU A 276 -24.63 -12.16 7.46
C LEU A 276 -24.00 -10.95 8.13
N PHE A 277 -22.89 -11.12 8.86
CA PHE A 277 -22.40 -10.09 9.78
C PHE A 277 -21.02 -9.53 9.44
N ILE A 278 -20.15 -10.33 8.83
CA ILE A 278 -18.77 -9.90 8.57
C ILE A 278 -18.74 -9.00 7.34
N PRO A 279 -18.30 -7.73 7.46
CA PRO A 279 -18.21 -6.82 6.33
C PRO A 279 -17.26 -7.37 5.26
N LYS A 280 -17.70 -7.38 3.99
CA LYS A 280 -16.92 -7.91 2.88
C LYS A 280 -15.85 -6.89 2.43
N PRO A 281 -14.63 -7.34 2.08
CA PRO A 281 -13.66 -6.47 1.43
C PRO A 281 -14.11 -6.15 0.00
N ASP A 282 -13.70 -4.99 -0.51
CA ASP A 282 -13.91 -4.59 -1.91
C ASP A 282 -13.09 -5.47 -2.86
N MET A 283 -11.94 -5.97 -2.40
CA MET A 283 -11.07 -6.84 -3.20
C MET A 283 -10.36 -7.89 -2.35
N VAL A 284 -10.26 -9.10 -2.90
CA VAL A 284 -9.46 -10.20 -2.32
C VAL A 284 -8.29 -10.51 -3.24
N ILE A 285 -7.08 -10.49 -2.67
CA ILE A 285 -5.85 -10.86 -3.36
C ILE A 285 -5.35 -12.18 -2.79
N LEU A 286 -5.37 -13.23 -3.61
CA LEU A 286 -4.79 -14.53 -3.26
C LEU A 286 -3.34 -14.58 -3.75
N LEU A 287 -2.41 -14.70 -2.80
CA LEU A 287 -1.05 -15.12 -3.08
C LEU A 287 -0.98 -16.65 -3.08
N SER A 288 -0.60 -17.23 -4.21
CA SER A 288 -0.48 -18.67 -4.37
C SER A 288 0.86 -19.05 -4.98
N ASN A 289 1.30 -20.27 -4.74
CA ASN A 289 2.42 -20.89 -5.42
C ASN A 289 2.20 -22.40 -5.42
N ASP A 290 3.08 -23.12 -6.10
CA ASP A 290 3.10 -24.56 -6.03
C ASP A 290 3.22 -25.05 -4.56
N PRO A 291 2.35 -25.95 -4.08
CA PRO A 291 2.35 -26.43 -2.71
C PRO A 291 3.69 -27.00 -2.23
N GLU A 292 4.46 -27.67 -3.08
CA GLU A 292 5.79 -28.19 -2.74
C GLU A 292 6.78 -27.06 -2.52
N THR A 293 6.70 -26.01 -3.35
CA THR A 293 7.53 -24.81 -3.21
C THR A 293 7.25 -24.08 -1.89
N ILE A 294 5.98 -23.98 -1.50
CA ILE A 294 5.57 -23.37 -0.21
C ILE A 294 6.06 -24.23 0.95
N TYR A 295 5.89 -25.55 0.86
CA TYR A 295 6.35 -26.50 1.87
C TYR A 295 7.86 -26.40 2.11
N LYS A 296 8.66 -26.31 1.04
CA LYS A 296 10.12 -26.11 1.10
C LYS A 296 10.50 -24.80 1.80
N ARG A 297 9.73 -23.72 1.60
CA ARG A 297 9.96 -22.42 2.26
C ARG A 297 9.57 -22.43 3.74
N ARG A 298 8.48 -23.11 4.11
CA ARG A 298 7.99 -23.17 5.50
C ARG A 298 7.22 -24.46 5.76
N GLN A 299 7.81 -25.37 6.54
CA GLN A 299 7.24 -26.69 6.86
C GLN A 299 6.20 -26.64 7.98
N GLU A 300 5.13 -25.84 7.82
CA GLU A 300 4.07 -25.71 8.84
C GLU A 300 2.86 -26.64 8.63
N HIS A 301 2.62 -27.06 7.39
CA HIS A 301 1.47 -27.85 6.96
C HIS A 301 1.89 -28.85 5.88
N SER A 302 1.15 -29.96 5.73
CA SER A 302 1.40 -30.90 4.64
C SER A 302 1.09 -30.26 3.28
N ILE A 303 1.70 -30.80 2.22
CA ILE A 303 1.47 -30.39 0.82
C ILE A 303 -0.03 -30.44 0.48
N GLU A 304 -0.72 -31.50 0.89
CA GLU A 304 -2.17 -31.68 0.70
C GLU A 304 -2.98 -30.56 1.40
N GLU A 305 -2.60 -30.21 2.63
CA GLU A 305 -3.28 -29.15 3.38
C GLU A 305 -3.03 -27.78 2.74
N ILE A 306 -1.82 -27.51 2.25
CA ILE A 306 -1.51 -26.28 1.50
C ILE A 306 -2.39 -26.19 0.24
N SER A 307 -2.49 -27.27 -0.54
CA SER A 307 -3.35 -27.34 -1.72
C SER A 307 -4.83 -27.10 -1.36
N ARG A 308 -5.31 -27.72 -0.28
CA ARG A 308 -6.67 -27.52 0.25
C ARG A 308 -6.91 -26.07 0.67
N GLN A 309 -5.93 -25.41 1.30
CA GLN A 309 -6.04 -24.00 1.69
C GLN A 309 -6.12 -23.08 0.49
N ILE A 310 -5.26 -23.26 -0.51
CA ILE A 310 -5.27 -22.50 -1.77
C ILE A 310 -6.63 -22.63 -2.45
N GLY A 311 -7.15 -23.87 -2.59
CA GLY A 311 -8.47 -24.11 -3.20
C GLY A 311 -9.60 -23.38 -2.47
N LYS A 312 -9.59 -23.38 -1.13
CA LYS A 312 -10.60 -22.65 -0.35
C LYS A 312 -10.47 -21.14 -0.45
N TYR A 313 -9.26 -20.60 -0.39
CA TYR A 313 -9.06 -19.15 -0.56
C TYR A 313 -9.49 -18.70 -1.95
N ARG A 314 -9.22 -19.50 -2.99
CA ARG A 314 -9.69 -19.23 -4.35
C ARG A 314 -11.22 -19.21 -4.44
N ALA A 315 -11.89 -20.21 -3.87
CA ALA A 315 -13.34 -20.27 -3.85
C ALA A 315 -14.00 -19.11 -3.06
N ILE A 316 -13.32 -18.59 -2.03
CA ILE A 316 -13.75 -17.40 -1.31
C ILE A 316 -13.55 -16.15 -2.18
N GLY A 317 -12.37 -16.01 -2.80
CA GLY A 317 -12.03 -14.89 -3.66
C GLY A 317 -12.96 -14.76 -4.86
N GLN A 318 -13.29 -15.86 -5.54
CA GLN A 318 -14.23 -15.89 -6.67
C GLN A 318 -15.64 -15.42 -6.33
N LYS A 319 -16.01 -15.35 -5.05
CA LYS A 319 -17.30 -14.82 -4.57
C LYS A 319 -17.22 -13.36 -4.11
N ALA A 320 -16.03 -12.77 -4.13
CA ALA A 320 -15.82 -11.35 -3.82
C ALA A 320 -16.18 -10.49 -5.04
N GLU A 321 -16.39 -9.20 -4.79
CA GLU A 321 -16.68 -8.22 -5.84
C GLU A 321 -15.52 -8.09 -6.83
N SER A 322 -14.29 -8.09 -6.31
CA SER A 322 -13.07 -8.14 -7.11
C SER A 322 -12.10 -9.18 -6.56
N PHE A 323 -11.49 -9.95 -7.46
CA PHE A 323 -10.58 -11.03 -7.13
C PHE A 323 -9.34 -11.02 -8.00
N LEU A 324 -8.18 -11.11 -7.37
CA LEU A 324 -6.90 -11.23 -8.05
C LEU A 324 -6.09 -12.37 -7.45
N GLU A 325 -5.76 -13.37 -8.26
CA GLU A 325 -4.79 -14.39 -7.91
C GLU A 325 -3.41 -14.02 -8.48
N VAL A 326 -2.39 -14.08 -7.65
CA VAL A 326 -1.00 -13.76 -8.02
C VAL A 326 -0.09 -14.88 -7.58
N LYS A 327 0.69 -15.39 -8.56
CA LYS A 327 1.72 -16.39 -8.29
C LYS A 327 2.93 -15.73 -7.63
N THR A 328 3.47 -16.36 -6.59
CA THR A 328 4.68 -15.88 -5.88
C THR A 328 5.92 -16.65 -6.31
N ASP A 329 6.10 -16.76 -7.63
CA ASP A 329 7.25 -17.34 -8.32
C ASP A 329 8.42 -16.35 -8.42
N LYS A 330 8.13 -15.05 -8.36
CA LYS A 330 9.09 -13.95 -8.39
C LYS A 330 9.43 -13.39 -7.00
N PRO A 331 10.47 -12.55 -6.87
CA PRO A 331 10.75 -11.81 -5.64
C PRO A 331 9.54 -10.99 -5.17
N ALA A 332 9.43 -10.78 -3.86
CA ALA A 332 8.28 -10.11 -3.25
C ALA A 332 8.09 -8.67 -3.77
N GLU A 333 9.19 -8.01 -4.12
CA GLU A 333 9.24 -6.69 -4.73
C GLU A 333 8.51 -6.66 -6.07
N GLU A 334 8.77 -7.63 -6.94
CA GLU A 334 8.12 -7.71 -8.26
C GLU A 334 6.64 -8.07 -8.14
N VAL A 335 6.31 -8.97 -7.22
CA VAL A 335 4.93 -9.33 -6.91
C VAL A 335 4.16 -8.09 -6.44
N ALA A 336 4.71 -7.34 -5.46
CA ALA A 336 4.09 -6.13 -4.95
C ALA A 336 3.90 -5.06 -6.03
N VAL A 337 4.92 -4.82 -6.88
CA VAL A 337 4.82 -3.89 -8.02
C VAL A 337 3.72 -4.31 -8.98
N SER A 338 3.64 -5.61 -9.33
CA SER A 338 2.63 -6.11 -10.26
C SER A 338 1.20 -5.92 -9.74
N ILE A 339 1.01 -6.06 -8.43
CA ILE A 339 -0.27 -5.84 -7.76
C ILE A 339 -0.60 -4.35 -7.75
N VAL A 340 0.33 -3.50 -7.31
CA VAL A 340 0.11 -2.05 -7.22
C VAL A 340 -0.23 -1.47 -8.59
N LYS A 341 0.46 -1.86 -9.66
CA LYS A 341 0.14 -1.41 -11.03
C LYS A 341 -1.31 -1.71 -11.40
N LYS A 342 -1.77 -2.95 -11.18
CA LYS A 342 -3.17 -3.32 -11.43
C LYS A 342 -4.15 -2.47 -10.60
N LEU A 343 -3.84 -2.23 -9.32
CA LEU A 343 -4.68 -1.39 -8.46
C LEU A 343 -4.75 0.08 -8.89
N THR A 344 -3.73 0.59 -9.56
CA THR A 344 -3.66 1.99 -10.00
C THR A 344 -4.14 2.20 -11.42
N ASP A 345 -3.99 1.21 -12.30
CA ASP A 345 -4.40 1.32 -13.70
C ASP A 345 -5.93 1.20 -13.86
N ASP A 346 -6.61 0.53 -12.92
CA ASP A 346 -8.07 0.42 -12.84
C ASP A 346 -8.76 1.69 -12.26
N ARG A 347 -8.01 2.77 -11.99
CA ARG A 347 -8.50 4.04 -11.40
C ARG A 347 -8.31 5.24 -12.31
#